data_AF-A0A7V9KCW9-F1
#
_entry.id   AF-A0A7V9KCW9-F1
#
_cell.length_a   1.000
_cell.length_b   1.000
_cell.length_c   1.000
_cell.angle_alpha   90.00
_cell.angle_beta   90.00
_cell.angle_gamma   90.00
#
_symmetry.space_group_name_H-M   'P 1'
#
loop_
_entity.id
_entity.type
_entity.pdbx_description
1 polymer ?
#
loop_
_entity_poly.entity_id
_entity_poly.type
_entity_poly.pdbx_seq_one_letter_code
_entity_poly.pdbx_strand_id
1 'polypeptide(L)'
;MDEIQSRSSIRYSSYPGAAAGLHIGSAGKVLIAFLDDDDCLRALRLVESLPPDQKPDMAALSAELERVRKQGYALSMGEPVPGAAAISVPVRGHRFLVSLSVLGPESRLNRKRRLELLPRSARRPPRWRRRSSATLSNPRRRPDEGRPTPRRTLGCRAARRRHPSCYRR
;
A
#
# COMPACT_ATOMS: atom_id res chain seq x y z
N MET A 1 0.82 6.08 -7.01
CA MET A 1 -0.60 5.85 -7.30
C MET A 1 -0.86 6.48 -8.64
N ASP A 2 -1.50 5.77 -9.56
CA ASP A 2 -1.82 6.26 -10.90
C ASP A 2 -3.34 6.19 -11.10
N GLU A 3 -3.93 7.20 -11.73
CA GLU A 3 -5.38 7.32 -11.88
C GLU A 3 -5.72 7.87 -13.25
N ILE A 4 -6.61 7.18 -13.96
CA ILE A 4 -7.19 7.66 -15.22
C ILE A 4 -8.58 8.21 -14.90
N GLN A 5 -8.72 9.53 -14.98
CA GLN A 5 -9.99 10.19 -14.69
C GLN A 5 -11.01 10.03 -15.83
N SER A 6 -12.28 9.85 -15.45
CA SER A 6 -13.38 9.85 -16.40
C SER A 6 -13.62 11.26 -16.99
N ARG A 7 -14.01 11.32 -18.26
CA ARG A 7 -14.43 12.57 -18.95
C ARG A 7 -15.81 13.08 -18.54
N SER A 8 -16.49 12.41 -17.60
CA SER A 8 -17.82 12.81 -17.14
C SER A 8 -17.79 14.07 -16.25
N SER A 9 -18.86 14.87 -16.33
CA SER A 9 -19.08 16.06 -15.49
C SER A 9 -19.02 15.76 -13.99
N ILE A 10 -19.72 14.71 -13.54
CA ILE A 10 -19.61 14.17 -12.17
C ILE A 10 -18.61 13.02 -12.18
N ARG A 11 -17.56 13.10 -11.35
CA ARG A 11 -16.52 12.08 -11.21
C ARG A 11 -16.05 11.96 -9.75
N TYR A 12 -15.71 10.74 -9.35
CA TYR A 12 -15.05 10.48 -8.07
C TYR A 12 -13.57 10.24 -8.38
N SER A 13 -12.69 10.98 -7.70
CA SER A 13 -11.24 10.89 -7.86
C SER A 13 -10.58 10.75 -6.50
N SER A 14 -9.55 9.93 -6.44
CA SER A 14 -8.74 9.77 -5.25
C SER A 14 -7.55 10.72 -5.32
N TYR A 15 -7.53 11.74 -4.47
CA TYR A 15 -6.41 12.68 -4.44
C TYR A 15 -5.12 11.99 -3.95
N PRO A 16 -3.99 12.16 -4.67
CA PRO A 16 -2.69 11.72 -4.17
C PRO A 16 -2.42 12.32 -2.78
N GLY A 17 -2.24 11.46 -1.77
CA GLY A 17 -2.03 11.86 -0.38
C GLY A 17 -3.23 11.66 0.55
N ALA A 18 -4.44 11.47 0.02
CA ALA A 18 -5.60 11.04 0.80
C ALA A 18 -5.52 9.50 1.02
N ALA A 19 -4.75 9.08 2.02
CA ALA A 19 -4.68 7.67 2.40
C ALA A 19 -5.82 7.33 3.37
N ALA A 20 -6.87 6.70 2.87
CA ALA A 20 -7.83 6.02 3.74
C ALA A 20 -7.14 4.85 4.44
N GLY A 21 -7.59 4.49 5.65
CA GLY A 21 -7.08 3.33 6.37
C GLY A 21 -7.17 2.06 5.52
N LEU A 22 -6.23 1.12 5.68
CA LEU A 22 -6.18 -0.11 4.87
C LEU A 22 -7.46 -0.97 4.96
N HIS A 23 -8.24 -0.81 6.02
CA HIS A 23 -9.52 -1.50 6.22
C HIS A 23 -10.70 -0.82 5.50
N ILE A 24 -10.52 0.41 5.00
CA ILE A 24 -11.56 1.24 4.39
C ILE A 24 -11.52 1.08 2.87
N GLY A 25 -12.68 0.82 2.28
CA GLY A 25 -12.83 0.78 0.84
C GLY A 25 -12.32 -0.52 0.20
N SER A 26 -12.60 -0.68 -1.10
CA SER A 26 -12.35 -1.95 -1.78
C SER A 26 -10.86 -2.21 -2.05
N ALA A 27 -10.06 -1.17 -2.29
CA ALA A 27 -8.65 -1.32 -2.64
C ALA A 27 -7.82 -1.85 -1.45
N GLY A 28 -8.01 -1.26 -0.27
CA GLY A 28 -7.31 -1.68 0.96
C GLY A 28 -7.66 -3.12 1.34
N LYS A 29 -8.95 -3.47 1.28
CA LYS A 29 -9.43 -4.84 1.52
C LYS A 29 -8.83 -5.86 0.56
N VAL A 30 -8.70 -5.52 -0.73
CA VAL A 30 -7.99 -6.37 -1.70
C VAL A 30 -6.53 -6.54 -1.29
N LEU A 31 -5.83 -5.46 -0.94
CA LEU A 31 -4.43 -5.57 -0.54
C LEU A 31 -4.29 -6.51 0.66
N ILE A 32 -5.03 -6.28 1.76
CA ILE A 32 -4.95 -7.12 2.97
C ILE A 32 -5.31 -8.58 2.65
N ALA A 33 -6.42 -8.84 1.96
CA ALA A 33 -6.90 -10.19 1.69
C ALA A 33 -5.96 -11.05 0.83
N PHE A 34 -5.06 -10.39 0.08
CA PHE A 34 -4.16 -11.05 -0.87
C PHE A 34 -2.67 -10.95 -0.46
N LEU A 35 -2.37 -10.39 0.71
CA LEU A 35 -1.08 -10.53 1.39
C LEU A 35 -0.82 -12.00 1.79
N ASP A 36 0.44 -12.30 2.09
CA ASP A 36 0.81 -13.56 2.72
C ASP A 36 0.25 -13.61 4.16
N ASP A 37 0.03 -14.80 4.73
CA ASP A 37 -0.70 -14.94 5.99
C ASP A 37 -0.05 -14.13 7.14
N ASP A 38 1.28 -14.12 7.24
CA ASP A 38 2.01 -13.33 8.25
C ASP A 38 1.82 -11.81 8.05
N ASP A 39 1.79 -11.35 6.81
CA ASP A 39 1.65 -9.94 6.45
C ASP A 39 0.20 -9.48 6.67
N CYS A 40 -0.77 -10.34 6.35
CA CYS A 40 -2.18 -10.14 6.63
C CYS A 40 -2.43 -10.01 8.14
N LEU A 41 -1.86 -10.91 8.96
CA LEU A 41 -1.95 -10.83 10.42
C LEU A 41 -1.33 -9.54 10.96
N ARG A 42 -0.17 -9.10 10.43
CA ARG A 42 0.43 -7.82 10.81
C ARG A 42 -0.47 -6.64 10.43
N ALA A 43 -1.08 -6.66 9.25
CA ALA A 43 -2.00 -5.61 8.83
C ALA A 43 -3.26 -5.57 9.73
N LEU A 44 -3.83 -6.72 10.09
CA LEU A 44 -4.98 -6.80 10.99
C LEU A 44 -4.66 -6.27 12.39
N ARG A 45 -3.48 -6.57 12.95
CA ARG A 45 -3.03 -6.01 14.23
C ARG A 45 -2.91 -4.49 14.21
N LEU A 46 -2.44 -3.92 13.09
CA LEU A 46 -2.38 -2.47 12.93
C LEU A 46 -3.80 -1.86 12.92
N VAL A 47 -4.75 -2.50 12.24
CA VAL A 47 -6.16 -2.07 12.25
C VAL A 47 -6.77 -2.18 13.65
N GLU A 48 -6.49 -3.26 14.37
CA GLU A 48 -6.97 -3.47 15.74
C GLU A 48 -6.39 -2.46 16.74
N SER A 49 -5.19 -1.93 16.46
CA SER A 49 -4.55 -0.88 17.27
C SER A 49 -5.11 0.53 17.07
N LEU A 50 -6.04 0.71 16.11
CA LEU A 50 -6.65 2.01 15.87
C LEU A 50 -7.47 2.52 17.07
N PRO A 51 -7.63 3.85 17.21
CA PRO A 51 -8.56 4.44 18.17
C PRO A 51 -9.98 3.84 18.05
N PRO A 52 -10.75 3.70 19.15
CA PRO A 52 -12.08 3.06 19.13
C PRO A 52 -13.07 3.65 18.12
N ASP A 53 -12.99 4.96 17.86
CA ASP A 53 -13.82 5.70 16.89
C ASP A 53 -13.49 5.37 15.42
N GLN A 54 -12.31 4.80 15.17
CA GLN A 54 -11.80 4.46 13.83
C GLN A 54 -11.61 2.96 13.64
N LYS A 55 -11.80 2.17 14.70
CA LYS A 55 -11.60 0.72 14.67
C LYS A 55 -12.85 0.04 14.12
N PRO A 56 -12.73 -0.76 13.05
CA PRO A 56 -13.86 -1.54 12.57
C PRO A 56 -14.15 -2.71 13.52
N ASP A 57 -15.33 -3.32 13.38
CA ASP A 57 -15.56 -4.66 13.92
C ASP A 57 -14.58 -5.65 13.26
N MET A 58 -13.65 -6.16 14.06
CA MET A 58 -12.58 -7.06 13.58
C MET A 58 -13.12 -8.41 13.10
N ALA A 59 -14.23 -8.90 13.66
CA ALA A 59 -14.85 -10.14 13.21
C ALA A 59 -15.51 -9.94 11.85
N ALA A 60 -16.26 -8.84 11.68
CA ALA A 60 -16.87 -8.49 10.41
C ALA A 60 -15.82 -8.24 9.31
N LEU A 61 -14.75 -7.51 9.63
CA LEU A 61 -13.64 -7.26 8.71
C LEU A 61 -12.96 -8.58 8.30
N SER A 62 -12.66 -9.46 9.25
CA SER A 62 -12.01 -10.75 8.95
C SER A 62 -12.88 -11.62 8.04
N ALA A 63 -14.18 -11.72 8.33
CA ALA A 63 -15.13 -12.43 7.48
C ALA A 63 -15.24 -11.81 6.07
N GLU A 64 -15.16 -10.49 5.98
CA GLU A 64 -15.12 -9.80 4.70
C GLU A 64 -13.85 -10.09 3.90
N LEU A 65 -12.69 -10.03 4.53
CA LEU A 65 -11.42 -10.34 3.88
C LEU A 65 -11.35 -11.78 3.38
N GLU A 66 -11.88 -12.74 4.14
CA GLU A 66 -12.03 -14.12 3.67
C GLU A 66 -12.90 -14.23 2.42
N ARG A 67 -14.02 -13.50 2.40
CA ARG A 67 -14.92 -13.46 1.24
C ARG A 67 -14.21 -12.86 0.02
N VAL A 68 -13.48 -11.76 0.22
CA VAL A 68 -12.65 -11.12 -0.82
C VAL A 68 -11.61 -12.10 -1.36
N ARG A 69 -10.92 -12.83 -0.47
CA ARG A 69 -9.92 -13.84 -0.84
C ARG A 69 -10.54 -14.99 -1.66
N LYS A 70 -11.72 -15.47 -1.26
CA LYS A 70 -12.47 -16.54 -1.95
C LYS A 70 -13.00 -16.10 -3.32
N GLN A 71 -13.51 -14.88 -3.44
CA GLN A 71 -14.19 -14.42 -4.66
C GLN A 71 -13.26 -13.72 -5.67
N GLY A 72 -12.07 -13.25 -5.26
CA GLY A 72 -11.11 -12.62 -6.17
C GLY A 72 -11.21 -11.10 -6.30
N TYR A 73 -12.15 -10.45 -5.60
CA TYR A 73 -12.41 -9.01 -5.72
C TYR A 73 -13.04 -8.45 -4.44
N ALA A 74 -13.01 -7.13 -4.27
CA ALA A 74 -13.76 -6.43 -3.21
C ALA A 74 -14.70 -5.39 -3.81
N LEU A 75 -15.85 -5.20 -3.16
CA LEU A 75 -16.81 -4.16 -3.46
C LEU A 75 -16.84 -3.19 -2.28
N SER A 76 -17.03 -1.91 -2.56
CA SER A 76 -17.26 -0.90 -1.53
C SER A 76 -18.37 0.05 -1.96
N MET A 77 -19.20 0.46 -1.02
CA MET A 77 -20.26 1.45 -1.20
C MET A 77 -20.27 2.38 0.01
N GLY A 78 -20.13 3.68 -0.24
CA GLY A 78 -20.25 4.72 0.77
C GLY A 78 -19.16 4.74 1.85
N GLU A 79 -18.20 3.80 1.86
CA GLU A 79 -17.26 3.69 2.99
C GLU A 79 -16.27 4.87 3.06
N PRO A 80 -15.54 5.23 1.99
CA PRO A 80 -14.61 6.35 2.09
C PRO A 80 -15.33 7.69 1.90
N VAL A 81 -16.36 7.71 1.06
CA VAL A 81 -17.14 8.88 0.69
C VAL A 81 -18.60 8.45 0.46
N PRO A 82 -19.58 9.05 1.15
CA PRO A 82 -21.00 8.76 0.94
C PRO A 82 -21.41 8.95 -0.53
N GLY A 83 -22.19 8.01 -1.07
CA GLY A 83 -22.62 8.01 -2.47
C GLY A 83 -21.52 7.64 -3.48
N ALA A 84 -20.31 7.32 -3.04
CA ALA A 84 -19.27 6.72 -3.88
C ALA A 84 -19.33 5.20 -3.83
N ALA A 85 -19.03 4.55 -4.94
CA ALA A 85 -18.89 3.11 -5.03
C ALA A 85 -17.57 2.75 -5.70
N ALA A 86 -17.05 1.58 -5.35
CA ALA A 86 -15.81 1.08 -5.91
C ALA A 86 -15.84 -0.44 -6.07
N ILE A 87 -15.13 -0.93 -7.08
CA ILE A 87 -14.75 -2.34 -7.21
C ILE A 87 -13.25 -2.43 -7.39
N SER A 88 -12.63 -3.38 -6.70
CA SER A 88 -11.18 -3.59 -6.76
C SER A 88 -10.82 -5.05 -6.97
N VAL A 89 -9.71 -5.28 -7.68
CA VAL A 89 -9.16 -6.61 -7.96
C VAL A 89 -7.65 -6.62 -7.71
N PRO A 90 -7.07 -7.76 -7.27
CA PRO A 90 -5.63 -7.88 -7.13
C PRO A 90 -4.98 -8.01 -8.52
N VAL A 91 -3.91 -7.26 -8.74
CA VAL A 91 -3.01 -7.42 -9.88
C VAL A 91 -1.70 -8.02 -9.37
N ARG A 92 -1.36 -9.18 -9.92
CA ARG A 92 -0.13 -9.92 -9.62
C ARG A 92 0.72 -10.05 -10.89
N GLY A 93 2.02 -10.26 -10.73
CA GLY A 93 2.99 -10.31 -11.83
C GLY A 93 4.07 -9.23 -11.75
N HIS A 94 3.93 -8.30 -10.80
CA HIS A 94 4.98 -7.37 -10.41
C HIS A 94 5.67 -7.83 -9.12
N ARG A 95 6.79 -7.20 -8.80
CA ARG A 95 7.54 -7.42 -7.55
C ARG A 95 6.69 -7.21 -6.29
N PHE A 96 5.63 -6.41 -6.39
CA PHE A 96 4.74 -6.05 -5.29
C PHE A 96 3.27 -6.35 -5.66
N LEU A 97 2.44 -6.62 -4.65
CA LEU A 97 1.00 -6.73 -4.81
C LEU A 97 0.41 -5.34 -5.10
N VAL A 98 -0.40 -5.25 -6.15
CA VAL A 98 -1.10 -4.01 -6.53
C VAL A 98 -2.59 -4.29 -6.56
N SER A 99 -3.40 -3.28 -6.22
CA SER A 99 -4.85 -3.31 -6.43
C SER A 99 -5.18 -2.42 -7.62
N LEU A 100 -6.02 -2.92 -8.52
CA LEU A 100 -6.65 -2.13 -9.58
C LEU A 100 -8.10 -1.87 -9.21
N SER A 101 -8.53 -0.61 -9.29
CA SER A 101 -9.83 -0.17 -8.80
C SER A 101 -10.58 0.65 -9.84
N VAL A 102 -11.89 0.45 -9.92
CA VAL A 102 -12.81 1.33 -10.65
C VAL A 102 -13.70 2.04 -9.65
N LEU A 103 -13.74 3.36 -9.76
CA LEU A 103 -14.33 4.28 -8.80
C LEU A 103 -15.42 5.11 -9.50
N GLY A 104 -16.53 5.38 -8.83
CA GLY A 104 -17.57 6.24 -9.39
C GLY A 104 -18.78 6.44 -8.48
N PRO A 105 -19.73 7.31 -8.88
CA PRO A 105 -20.98 7.50 -8.14
C PRO A 105 -21.78 6.20 -8.07
N GLU A 106 -22.38 5.93 -6.93
CA GLU A 106 -23.20 4.74 -6.70
C GLU A 106 -24.35 4.60 -7.70
N SER A 107 -24.95 5.74 -8.10
CA SER A 107 -26.02 5.80 -9.10
C SER A 107 -25.63 5.17 -10.45
N ARG A 108 -24.35 5.22 -10.82
CA ARG A 108 -23.83 4.65 -12.07
C ARG A 108 -23.11 3.33 -11.84
N LEU A 109 -22.39 3.23 -10.73
CA LEU A 109 -21.57 2.08 -10.38
C LEU A 109 -22.29 1.19 -9.37
N ASN A 110 -23.55 0.85 -9.68
CA ASN A 110 -24.36 -0.06 -8.88
C ASN A 110 -23.76 -1.48 -8.84
N ARG A 111 -24.29 -2.35 -7.97
CA ARG A 111 -23.75 -3.70 -7.77
C ARG A 111 -23.65 -4.50 -9.07
N LYS A 112 -24.69 -4.47 -9.91
CA LYS A 112 -24.69 -5.19 -11.20
C LYS A 112 -23.56 -4.68 -12.10
N ARG A 113 -23.45 -3.36 -12.25
CA ARG A 113 -22.42 -2.74 -13.09
C ARG A 113 -21.01 -3.01 -12.60
N ARG A 114 -20.79 -3.01 -11.27
CA ARG A 114 -19.50 -3.41 -10.68
C ARG A 114 -19.10 -4.81 -11.09
N LEU A 115 -20.01 -5.78 -11.00
CA LEU A 115 -19.74 -7.17 -11.37
C LEU A 115 -19.51 -7.34 -12.88
N GLU A 116 -20.15 -6.54 -13.73
CA GLU A 116 -19.88 -6.50 -15.17
C GLU A 116 -18.46 -6.02 -15.49
N LEU A 117 -17.92 -5.10 -14.70
CA LEU A 117 -16.57 -4.53 -14.87
C LEU A 117 -15.44 -5.46 -14.39
N LEU A 118 -15.77 -6.59 -13.76
CA LEU A 118 -14.75 -7.55 -13.34
C LEU A 118 -14.02 -8.11 -14.56
N PRO A 119 -12.69 -7.96 -14.64
CA PRO A 119 -11.93 -8.60 -15.69
C PRO A 119 -12.11 -10.12 -15.56
N ARG A 120 -12.14 -10.81 -16.71
CA ARG A 120 -12.31 -12.28 -16.75
C ARG A 120 -11.31 -13.02 -15.85
N SER A 121 -10.10 -12.49 -15.70
CA SER A 121 -9.05 -13.00 -14.82
C SER A 121 -9.38 -12.92 -13.33
N ALA A 122 -10.19 -11.95 -12.88
CA ALA A 122 -10.56 -11.78 -11.48
C ALA A 122 -11.69 -12.72 -11.03
N ARG A 123 -12.41 -13.36 -11.97
CA ARG A 123 -13.50 -14.30 -11.67
C ARG A 123 -13.00 -15.67 -11.17
N ARG A 124 -11.70 -15.94 -11.31
CA ARG A 124 -11.08 -17.20 -10.90
C ARG A 124 -10.17 -16.89 -9.71
N PRO A 125 -10.46 -17.41 -8.51
CA PRO A 125 -9.58 -17.18 -7.37
C PRO A 125 -8.19 -17.71 -7.72
N PRO A 126 -7.14 -16.87 -7.68
CA PRO A 126 -5.80 -17.32 -8.02
C PRO A 126 -5.38 -18.42 -7.05
N ARG A 127 -4.65 -19.42 -7.56
CA ARG A 127 -4.08 -20.49 -6.73
C ARG A 127 -3.07 -19.86 -5.79
N TRP A 128 -3.48 -19.69 -4.53
CA TRP A 128 -2.63 -19.29 -3.42
C TRP A 128 -1.51 -20.31 -3.26
N ARG A 129 -0.27 -19.90 -3.53
CA ARG A 129 0.89 -20.57 -2.96
C ARG A 129 1.10 -19.93 -1.60
N ARG A 130 0.97 -20.72 -0.51
CA ARG A 130 1.67 -20.40 0.72
C ARG A 130 3.14 -20.22 0.32
N ARG A 131 3.73 -19.04 0.51
CA ARG A 131 5.17 -19.04 0.75
C ARG A 131 5.33 -19.84 2.03
N SER A 132 5.83 -21.06 1.91
CA SER A 132 6.55 -21.63 3.04
C SER A 132 7.59 -20.59 3.43
N SER A 133 7.63 -20.28 4.72
CA SER A 133 8.62 -19.43 5.37
C SER A 133 10.01 -20.02 5.16
N ALA A 134 10.52 -19.90 3.94
CA ALA A 134 11.84 -20.31 3.55
C ALA A 134 12.50 -19.10 2.89
N THR A 135 13.33 -18.45 3.70
CA THR A 135 14.45 -17.61 3.25
C THR A 135 14.07 -16.19 2.83
N LEU A 136 13.67 -15.37 3.80
CA LEU A 136 14.23 -14.02 3.88
C LEU A 136 15.72 -14.16 4.29
N SER A 137 16.57 -14.57 3.34
CA SER A 137 18.01 -14.41 3.51
C SER A 137 18.30 -12.91 3.50
N ASN A 138 18.45 -12.41 4.72
CA ASN A 138 19.19 -11.22 5.10
C ASN A 138 20.17 -10.71 4.02
N PRO A 139 19.92 -9.58 3.34
CA PRO A 139 20.92 -8.92 2.50
C PRO A 139 21.81 -8.03 3.39
N ARG A 140 22.48 -8.63 4.38
CA ARG A 140 23.60 -8.02 5.09
C ARG A 140 24.76 -9.01 5.19
N ARG A 141 25.33 -9.36 4.03
CA ARG A 141 26.74 -9.75 3.91
C ARG A 141 27.27 -9.22 2.58
N ARG A 142 28.08 -8.17 2.64
CA ARG A 142 29.09 -7.91 1.62
C ARG A 142 30.34 -8.72 2.01
N PRO A 143 30.92 -9.55 1.14
CA PRO A 143 32.29 -9.99 1.33
C PRO A 143 33.24 -8.85 0.96
N ASP A 144 34.11 -8.55 1.92
CA ASP A 144 35.51 -8.13 1.85
C ASP A 144 36.10 -7.70 0.49
N GLU A 145 36.74 -6.53 0.47
CA GLU A 145 37.95 -6.27 -0.32
C GLU A 145 38.69 -5.05 0.24
N GLY A 146 39.89 -5.29 0.78
CA GLY A 146 40.66 -4.34 1.56
C GLY A 146 41.57 -3.41 0.76
N ARG A 147 41.98 -2.32 1.44
CA ARG A 147 43.35 -1.80 1.41
C ARG A 147 43.53 -0.72 2.49
N PRO A 148 44.45 -0.88 3.46
CA PRO A 148 44.88 0.23 4.29
C PRO A 148 45.87 1.09 3.51
N THR A 149 45.57 2.37 3.33
CA THR A 149 46.49 3.38 2.81
C THR A 149 47.45 3.83 3.91
N PRO A 150 48.76 3.96 3.66
CA PRO A 150 49.70 4.46 4.65
C PRO A 150 49.58 5.99 4.77
N ARG A 151 49.32 6.47 6.00
CA ARG A 151 49.41 7.89 6.36
C ARG A 151 50.88 8.34 6.28
N ARG A 152 51.23 9.14 5.27
CA ARG A 152 52.44 9.97 5.30
C ARG A 152 52.16 11.22 6.14
N THR A 153 52.93 11.35 7.21
CA THR A 153 53.11 12.55 8.01
C THR A 153 53.97 13.57 7.25
N LEU A 154 53.39 14.72 6.90
CA LEU A 154 54.07 16.02 6.88
C LEU A 154 53.17 16.93 7.72
N GLY A 155 53.59 17.53 8.83
CA GLY A 155 54.88 18.20 9.02
C GLY A 155 54.65 19.70 8.85
N CYS A 156 54.16 20.33 9.92
CA CYS A 156 54.08 21.76 10.23
C CYS A 156 54.67 22.77 9.22
N ARG A 157 53.91 23.84 8.94
CA ARG A 157 54.37 25.23 9.15
C ARG A 157 53.21 26.23 9.18
N ALA A 158 53.40 27.21 10.04
CA ALA A 158 52.47 28.17 10.58
C ALA A 158 52.32 29.46 9.77
N ALA A 159 51.16 30.12 9.88
CA ALA A 159 50.98 31.59 9.94
C ALA A 159 49.53 31.86 10.40
N ARG A 160 49.27 32.33 11.64
CA ARG A 160 49.08 33.76 12.03
C ARG A 160 48.14 34.49 11.03
N ARG A 161 47.05 35.19 11.37
CA ARG A 161 46.56 35.82 12.62
C ARG A 161 45.20 36.53 12.29
N ARG A 162 44.37 36.76 13.32
CA ARG A 162 43.32 37.83 13.49
C ARG A 162 41.84 37.55 13.11
N HIS A 163 41.01 37.53 14.18
CA HIS A 163 39.57 37.83 14.33
C HIS A 163 39.22 39.31 13.99
N PRO A 164 37.96 39.82 14.18
CA PRO A 164 36.58 39.27 14.07
C PRO A 164 35.64 40.23 13.27
N SER A 165 34.34 39.89 13.14
CA SER A 165 33.13 40.78 13.04
C SER A 165 32.10 40.18 12.06
N CYS A 166 30.98 39.64 12.54
CA CYS A 166 29.69 40.32 12.73
C CYS A 166 29.16 41.01 11.46
N TYR A 167 28.12 40.45 10.84
CA TYR A 167 27.05 41.26 10.23
C TYR A 167 25.71 40.51 10.19
N ARG A 168 24.70 41.16 10.78
CA ARG A 168 23.26 40.87 10.71
C ARG A 168 22.70 41.25 9.33
N ARG A 169 21.64 40.57 8.90
CA ARG A 169 20.39 41.23 8.47
C ARG A 169 19.22 40.32 8.76
#